data_AF-A0A925AE69-F1
#
_entry.id   AF-A0A925AE69-F1
#
_cell.length_a   1.000
_cell.length_b   1.000
_cell.length_c   1.000
_cell.angle_alpha   90.00
_cell.angle_beta   90.00
_cell.angle_gamma   90.00
#
_symmetry.space_group_name_H-M   'P 1'
#
loop_
_entity.id
_entity.type
_entity.pdbx_description
1 polymer ?
#
loop_
_entity_poly.entity_id
_entity_poly.type
_entity_poly.pdbx_seq_one_letter_code
_entity_poly.pdbx_strand_id
1 'polypeptide(L)'
;MLPLIEAAAGEMGENMQVFYFEGKSKDGKALIDPTREGFLQVKLGERTVRFRLPLASLMPEKKCPTCAEMLSGSWKFCPWDGASLKAEEKAK
;
A
#
# COMPACT_ATOMS: atom_id res chain seq x y z
N MET A 1 -8.86 11.96 15.86
CA MET A 1 -8.98 13.03 14.85
C MET A 1 -9.68 12.47 13.63
N LEU A 2 -11.01 12.39 13.63
CA LEU A 2 -11.85 12.16 12.45
C LEU A 2 -12.67 13.40 11.99
N PRO A 3 -12.98 14.43 12.81
CA PRO A 3 -14.05 15.37 12.45
C PRO A 3 -13.67 16.40 11.37
N LEU A 4 -12.40 16.47 10.97
CA LEU A 4 -11.92 17.47 10.01
C LEU A 4 -12.23 17.09 8.55
N ILE A 5 -12.30 15.80 8.23
CA ILE A 5 -12.48 15.33 6.84
C ILE A 5 -13.96 15.42 6.43
N GLU A 6 -14.87 15.10 7.34
CA GLU A 6 -16.32 15.16 7.11
C GLU A 6 -16.80 16.60 6.93
N ALA A 7 -16.31 17.53 7.78
CA ALA A 7 -16.65 18.95 7.69
C ALA A 7 -16.09 19.66 6.44
N ALA A 8 -15.03 19.13 5.82
CA ALA A 8 -14.40 19.74 4.64
C ALA A 8 -15.01 19.29 3.30
N ALA A 9 -15.76 18.18 3.28
CA ALA A 9 -16.22 17.55 2.05
C ALA A 9 -17.60 18.04 1.55
N GLY A 10 -18.33 18.84 2.34
CA GLY A 10 -19.69 19.31 1.99
C GLY A 10 -20.65 18.15 1.68
N GLU A 11 -21.60 18.36 0.78
CA GLU A 11 -22.58 17.32 0.37
C GLU A 11 -21.93 16.06 -0.25
N MET A 12 -20.71 16.15 -0.81
CA MET A 12 -19.97 14.98 -1.30
C MET A 12 -19.50 14.05 -0.17
N GLY A 13 -19.38 14.57 1.06
CA GLY A 13 -18.95 13.81 2.23
C GLY A 13 -20.04 12.93 2.84
N GLU A 14 -21.33 13.20 2.56
CA GLU A 14 -22.46 12.56 3.25
C GLU A 14 -22.51 11.03 3.10
N ASN A 15 -21.88 10.47 2.06
CA ASN A 15 -21.79 9.03 1.82
C ASN A 15 -20.38 8.44 1.96
N MET A 16 -19.42 9.20 2.50
CA MET A 16 -18.07 8.68 2.73
C MET A 16 -17.99 7.95 4.07
N GLN A 17 -17.73 6.65 4.04
CA GLN A 17 -17.56 5.82 5.24
C GLN A 17 -16.08 5.46 5.43
N VAL A 18 -15.50 5.84 6.56
CA VAL A 18 -14.12 5.49 6.93
C VAL A 18 -14.16 4.41 8.00
N PHE A 19 -13.51 3.28 7.73
CA PHE A 19 -13.41 2.16 8.66
C PHE A 19 -11.98 2.07 9.22
N TYR A 20 -11.87 1.98 10.54
CA TYR A 20 -10.60 1.76 11.23
C TYR A 20 -10.58 0.35 11.81
N PHE A 21 -9.49 -0.36 11.57
CA PHE A 21 -9.26 -1.71 12.08
C PHE A 21 -8.04 -1.70 12.99
N GLU A 22 -8.07 -2.49 14.06
CA GLU A 22 -6.88 -2.71 14.87
C GLU A 22 -5.80 -3.41 14.03
N GLY A 23 -4.60 -2.84 13.98
CA GLY A 23 -3.47 -3.39 13.21
C GLY A 23 -2.69 -4.49 13.94
N LYS A 24 -3.09 -4.86 15.17
CA LYS A 24 -2.40 -5.83 16.02
C LYS A 24 -3.36 -6.92 16.49
N SER A 25 -2.84 -8.15 16.63
CA SER A 25 -3.54 -9.25 17.30
C SER A 25 -3.66 -8.99 18.80
N LYS A 26 -4.50 -9.77 19.49
CA LYS A 26 -4.59 -9.82 20.95
C LYS A 26 -3.24 -10.04 21.63
N ASP A 27 -2.33 -10.75 20.96
CA ASP A 27 -0.95 -11.02 21.42
C ASP A 27 0.04 -9.90 21.09
N GLY A 28 -0.43 -8.74 20.60
CA GLY A 28 0.40 -7.57 20.29
C GLY A 28 1.19 -7.65 18.97
N LYS A 29 1.14 -8.77 18.25
CA LYS A 29 1.80 -8.93 16.94
C LYS A 29 1.06 -8.15 15.85
N ALA A 30 1.79 -7.50 14.94
CA ALA A 30 1.20 -6.86 13.77
C ALA A 30 0.45 -7.89 12.92
N LEU A 31 -0.79 -7.58 12.53
CA LEU A 31 -1.62 -8.48 11.71
C LEU A 31 -1.08 -8.59 10.28
N ILE A 32 -0.46 -7.52 9.78
CA ILE A 32 0.08 -7.42 8.43
C ILE A 32 1.36 -6.58 8.45
N ASP A 33 2.34 -7.00 7.64
CA ASP A 33 3.48 -6.19 7.25
C ASP A 33 3.27 -5.72 5.80
N PRO A 34 2.95 -4.43 5.57
CA PRO A 34 2.61 -3.95 4.23
C PRO A 34 3.83 -3.78 3.31
N THR A 35 5.04 -4.04 3.82
CA THR A 35 6.31 -3.96 3.07
C THR A 35 6.82 -5.33 2.61
N ARG A 36 6.17 -6.41 3.04
CA ARG A 36 6.51 -7.78 2.64
C ARG A 36 5.61 -8.27 1.53
N GLU A 37 6.10 -9.21 0.75
CA GLU A 37 5.30 -9.88 -0.29
C GLU A 37 4.11 -10.62 0.33
N GLY A 38 2.96 -10.53 -0.33
CA GLY A 38 1.74 -11.16 0.13
C GLY A 38 0.49 -10.45 -0.39
N PHE A 39 -0.62 -10.65 0.32
CA PHE A 39 -1.89 -10.01 0.00
C PHE A 39 -2.58 -9.56 1.28
N LEU A 40 -3.14 -8.35 1.24
CA LEU A 40 -4.13 -7.88 2.21
C LEU A 40 -5.50 -8.04 1.57
N GLN A 41 -6.44 -8.64 2.29
CA GLN A 41 -7.82 -8.80 1.84
C GLN A 41 -8.76 -8.18 2.86
N VAL A 42 -9.59 -7.25 2.40
CA VAL A 42 -10.61 -6.59 3.23
C VAL A 42 -11.97 -7.05 2.73
N LYS A 43 -12.74 -7.69 3.62
CA LYS A 43 -14.11 -8.12 3.34
C LYS A 43 -15.09 -7.18 4.03
N LEU A 44 -15.93 -6.53 3.24
CA LEU A 44 -16.97 -5.60 3.69
C LEU A 44 -18.32 -6.10 3.16
N GLY A 45 -19.06 -6.80 4.01
CA GLY A 45 -20.28 -7.51 3.61
C GLY A 45 -19.98 -8.56 2.53
N GLU A 46 -20.60 -8.39 1.36
CA GLU A 46 -20.38 -9.26 0.20
C GLU A 46 -19.19 -8.82 -0.67
N ARG A 47 -18.67 -7.60 -0.48
CA ARG A 47 -17.54 -7.09 -1.24
C ARG A 47 -16.23 -7.56 -0.63
N THR A 48 -15.32 -7.96 -1.49
CA THR A 48 -13.97 -8.34 -1.10
C THR A 48 -12.96 -7.59 -1.93
N VAL A 49 -12.16 -6.74 -1.28
CA VAL A 49 -11.09 -5.97 -1.92
C VAL A 49 -9.77 -6.64 -1.59
N ARG A 50 -8.97 -6.93 -2.62
CA ARG A 50 -7.67 -7.56 -2.48
C ARG A 50 -6.57 -6.62 -2.93
N PHE A 51 -5.63 -6.35 -2.03
CA PHE A 51 -4.44 -5.55 -2.27
C PHE A 51 -3.23 -6.49 -2.39
N ARG A 52 -2.38 -6.24 -3.38
CA ARG A 52 -1.09 -6.91 -3.52
C ARG A 52 -0.04 -6.15 -2.70
N LEU A 53 0.77 -6.89 -1.97
CA LEU A 53 1.89 -6.35 -1.19
C LEU A 53 3.22 -6.63 -1.89
N PRO A 54 4.25 -5.78 -1.71
CA PRO A 54 4.25 -4.59 -0.86
C PRO A 54 3.43 -3.43 -1.43
N LEU A 55 2.87 -2.59 -0.56
CA LEU A 55 2.13 -1.40 -0.99
C LEU A 55 3.09 -0.39 -1.63
N ALA A 56 2.86 -0.07 -2.90
CA ALA A 56 3.68 0.85 -3.68
C ALA A 56 3.94 2.19 -2.96
N SER A 57 2.94 2.74 -2.27
CA SER A 57 3.03 4.00 -1.53
C SER A 57 3.95 3.97 -0.31
N LEU A 58 4.33 2.79 0.16
CA LEU A 58 5.22 2.59 1.30
C LEU A 58 6.63 2.15 0.90
N MET A 59 6.84 1.89 -0.40
CA MET A 59 8.13 1.44 -0.91
C MET A 59 8.90 2.63 -1.50
N PRO A 60 10.23 2.72 -1.25
CA PRO A 60 11.06 3.70 -1.94
C PRO A 60 11.04 3.41 -3.45
N GLU A 61 11.02 4.46 -4.25
CA GLU A 61 11.13 4.33 -5.70
C GLU A 61 12.44 3.64 -6.10
N LYS A 62 12.43 2.92 -7.22
CA LYS A 62 13.59 2.25 -7.78
C LYS A 62 13.96 2.87 -9.10
N LYS A 63 15.25 3.09 -9.32
CA LYS A 63 15.76 3.51 -10.62
C LYS A 63 16.03 2.30 -11.51
N CYS A 64 15.50 2.29 -12.73
CA CYS A 64 15.83 1.26 -13.70
C CYS A 64 17.31 1.38 -14.11
N PRO A 65 18.10 0.28 -14.10
CA PRO A 65 19.51 0.33 -14.50
C PRO A 65 19.72 0.56 -16.01
N THR A 66 18.71 0.30 -16.84
CA THR A 66 18.82 0.36 -18.31
C THR A 66 18.30 1.69 -18.87
N CYS A 67 17.05 2.07 -18.55
CA CYS A 67 16.47 3.32 -19.04
C CYS A 67 16.58 4.49 -18.05
N ALA A 68 17.11 4.29 -16.84
CA ALA A 68 17.27 5.30 -15.79
C ALA A 68 15.98 5.94 -15.23
N GLU A 69 14.81 5.39 -15.57
CA GLU A 69 13.51 5.87 -15.08
C GLU A 69 13.26 5.53 -13.61
N MET A 70 12.52 6.39 -12.91
CA MET A 70 12.08 6.18 -11.52
C MET A 70 10.75 5.44 -11.52
N LEU A 71 10.75 4.26 -10.92
CA LEU A 71 9.62 3.32 -10.94
C LEU A 71 9.17 2.98 -9.52
N SER A 72 7.96 2.43 -9.40
CA SER A 72 7.42 2.00 -8.11
C SER A 72 8.34 1.00 -7.42
N GLY A 73 8.60 1.22 -6.13
CA GLY A 73 9.35 0.28 -5.30
C GLY A 73 8.73 -1.11 -5.17
N SER A 74 7.43 -1.23 -5.45
CA SER A 74 6.73 -2.52 -5.44
C SER A 74 7.05 -3.40 -6.65
N TRP A 75 7.67 -2.85 -7.70
CA TRP A 75 7.94 -3.58 -8.93
C TRP A 75 9.22 -4.39 -8.86
N LYS A 76 9.19 -5.56 -9.50
CA LYS A 76 10.34 -6.47 -9.66
C LYS A 76 11.07 -6.23 -10.98
N PHE A 77 10.36 -5.75 -11.99
CA PHE A 77 10.87 -5.52 -13.34
C PHE A 77 10.39 -4.17 -13.84
N CYS A 78 11.19 -3.54 -14.69
CA CYS A 78 10.79 -2.36 -15.45
C CYS A 78 9.73 -2.77 -16.49
N PRO A 79 8.59 -2.07 -16.61
CA PRO A 79 7.55 -2.41 -17.57
C PRO A 79 7.93 -2.05 -19.01
N TRP A 80 8.97 -1.24 -19.19
CA TRP A 80 9.38 -0.71 -20.49
C TRP A 80 10.43 -1.59 -21.17
N ASP A 81 11.44 -2.01 -20.43
CA ASP A 81 12.60 -2.75 -20.96
C ASP A 81 12.78 -4.15 -20.34
N GLY A 82 11.98 -4.52 -19.34
CA GLY A 82 12.06 -5.81 -18.66
C GLY A 82 13.26 -5.97 -17.72
N ALA A 83 14.07 -4.93 -17.51
CA ALA A 83 15.22 -4.99 -16.63
C ALA A 83 14.81 -5.27 -15.18
N SER A 84 15.60 -6.08 -14.48
CA SER A 84 15.34 -6.42 -13.08
C SER A 84 15.59 -5.20 -12.18
N LEU A 85 14.59 -4.84 -11.38
CA LEU A 85 14.66 -3.77 -10.38
C LEU A 85 15.07 -4.36 -9.04
N LYS A 86 16.36 -4.33 -8.73
CA LYS A 86 16.87 -4.79 -7.43
C LYS A 86 16.23 -3.96 -6.31
N ALA A 87 15.82 -4.62 -5.24
CA ALA A 87 15.41 -3.92 -4.04
C ALA A 87 16.66 -3.26 -3.43
N GLU A 88 16.62 -1.95 -3.22
CA GLU A 88 17.54 -1.33 -2.27
C GLU A 88 17.07 -1.79 -0.88
N GLU A 89 17.72 -2.83 -0.35
CA GLU A 89 17.62 -3.14 1.08
C GLU A 89 18.16 -1.93 1.82
N LYS A 90 17.26 -1.12 2.40
CA LYS A 90 17.67 -0.16 3.42
C LYS A 90 18.29 -0.96 4.55
N ALA A 91 19.61 -0.85 4.69
CA ALA A 91 20.33 -1.27 5.88
C ALA A 91 19.64 -0.64 7.10
N LYS A 92 19.33 -1.51 8.05
CA LYS A 92 18.66 -1.23 9.33
C LYS A 92 19.38 -0.16 10.14
#